data_AF-A0A238XHP1-F1
#
_entry.id   AF-A0A238XHP1-F1
#
_cell.length_a   1.000
_cell.length_b   1.000
_cell.length_c   1.000
_cell.angle_alpha   90.00
_cell.angle_beta   90.00
_cell.angle_gamma   90.00
#
_symmetry.space_group_name_H-M   'P 1'
#
loop_
_entity.id
_entity.type
_entity.pdbx_description
1 polymer ?
#
loop_
_entity_poly.entity_id
_entity_poly.type
_entity_poly.pdbx_seq_one_letter_code
_entity_poly.pdbx_strand_id
1 'polypeptide(L)'
;MKLVANHSFALLEAEERGLRSDLESEFPQSSTESLTDALVWCDMTTTPDGEPTTTAERIAEICQRYGTHSLIGRFISRASPEIHKAARRIDEALATHPR
;
A
#
# COMPACT_ATOMS: atom_id res chain seq x y z
N MET A 1 8.98 -14.33 -2.38
CA MET A 1 8.05 -13.66 -1.44
C MET A 1 8.44 -12.23 -1.04
N LYS A 2 9.64 -11.71 -1.38
CA LYS A 2 10.08 -10.34 -1.02
C LYS A 2 9.12 -9.24 -1.47
N LEU A 3 8.56 -9.39 -2.66
CA LEU A 3 7.69 -8.38 -3.25
C LEU A 3 6.39 -8.21 -2.44
N VAL A 4 5.69 -9.32 -2.14
CA VAL A 4 4.48 -9.28 -1.31
C VAL A 4 4.82 -8.86 0.12
N ALA A 5 5.96 -9.27 0.69
CA ALA A 5 6.36 -8.83 2.03
C ALA A 5 6.60 -7.31 2.15
N ASN A 6 6.81 -6.62 1.02
CA ASN A 6 7.02 -5.17 0.97
C ASN A 6 5.83 -4.39 0.37
N HIS A 7 4.71 -5.07 0.06
CA HIS A 7 3.55 -4.41 -0.54
C HIS A 7 2.95 -3.35 0.40
N SER A 8 2.26 -2.36 -0.18
CA SER A 8 1.42 -1.41 0.54
C SER A 8 2.09 -0.75 1.75
N PHE A 9 3.40 -0.49 1.67
CA PHE A 9 4.18 0.13 2.74
C PHE A 9 4.25 -0.71 4.04
N ALA A 10 4.26 -2.05 3.92
CA ALA A 10 4.36 -3.00 5.05
C ALA A 10 5.48 -2.69 6.06
N LEU A 11 6.56 -2.02 5.64
CA LEU A 11 7.62 -1.55 6.55
C LEU A 11 7.16 -0.53 7.58
N LEU A 12 6.25 0.38 7.19
CA LEU A 12 5.66 1.34 8.13
C LEU A 12 4.74 0.64 9.12
N GLU A 13 4.00 -0.39 8.69
CA GLU A 13 3.21 -1.21 9.61
C GLU A 13 4.10 -2.02 10.56
N ALA A 14 5.16 -2.63 10.03
CA ALA A 14 6.14 -3.37 10.82
C ALA A 14 6.82 -2.47 11.85
N GLU A 15 7.09 -1.21 11.52
CA GLU A 15 7.60 -0.21 12.47
C GLU A 15 6.60 0.06 13.61
N GLU A 16 5.32 0.25 13.32
CA GLU A 16 4.29 0.40 14.37
C GLU A 16 4.16 -0.85 15.25
N ARG A 17 4.54 -2.02 14.74
CA ARG A 17 4.56 -3.31 15.47
C ARG A 17 5.89 -3.61 16.17
N GLY A 18 6.93 -2.80 15.97
CA GLY A 18 8.28 -3.08 16.48
C GLY A 18 9.04 -4.20 15.76
N LEU A 19 8.61 -4.56 14.55
CA LEU A 19 9.13 -5.68 13.74
C LEU A 19 9.88 -5.22 12.48
N ARG A 20 10.20 -3.92 12.37
CA ARG A 20 10.82 -3.36 11.17
C ARG A 20 12.13 -4.08 10.82
N SER A 21 13.04 -4.24 11.77
CA SER A 21 14.35 -4.85 11.53
C SER A 21 14.23 -6.31 11.12
N ASP A 22 13.28 -7.04 11.70
CA ASP A 22 13.02 -8.43 11.34
C ASP A 22 12.51 -8.54 9.89
N LEU A 23 11.55 -7.68 9.51
CA LEU A 23 11.00 -7.64 8.16
C LEU A 23 12.07 -7.25 7.13
N GLU A 24 12.88 -6.21 7.39
CA GLU A 24 13.95 -5.76 6.49
C GLU A 24 15.03 -6.84 6.31
N SER A 25 15.37 -7.56 7.39
CA SER A 25 16.37 -8.64 7.35
C SER A 25 15.88 -9.84 6.56
N GLU A 26 14.64 -10.27 6.76
CA GLU A 26 14.08 -11.45 6.08
C GLU A 26 13.68 -11.14 4.63
N PHE A 27 13.10 -9.96 4.40
CA PHE A 27 12.58 -9.53 3.11
C PHE A 27 13.11 -8.15 2.69
N PRO A 28 14.38 -8.06 2.24
CA PRO A 28 14.94 -6.81 1.73
C PRO A 28 14.05 -6.20 0.64
N GLN A 29 13.95 -4.86 0.65
CA GLN A 29 13.13 -4.12 -0.32
C GLN A 29 13.47 -4.51 -1.76
N SER A 30 12.42 -4.59 -2.58
CA SER A 30 12.57 -4.80 -4.02
C SER A 30 13.25 -3.61 -4.66
N SER A 31 14.19 -3.85 -5.58
CA SER A 31 14.82 -2.79 -6.38
C SER A 31 13.94 -2.29 -7.53
N THR A 32 12.82 -2.97 -7.82
CA THR A 32 11.91 -2.62 -8.92
C THR A 32 10.75 -1.78 -8.39
N GLU A 33 10.89 -0.45 -8.47
CA GLU A 33 9.89 0.53 -8.01
C GLU A 33 8.55 0.37 -8.72
N SER A 34 8.54 0.24 -10.05
CA SER A 34 7.32 0.11 -10.86
C SER A 34 6.46 -1.11 -10.49
N LEU A 35 7.11 -2.22 -10.10
CA LEU A 35 6.40 -3.42 -9.66
C LEU A 35 5.81 -3.25 -8.25
N THR A 36 6.49 -2.48 -7.39
CA THR A 36 5.98 -2.13 -6.06
C THR A 36 4.77 -1.22 -6.19
N ASP A 37 4.84 -0.20 -7.06
CA ASP A 37 3.72 0.69 -7.35
C ASP A 37 2.52 -0.06 -7.91
N ALA A 38 2.74 -1.01 -8.83
CA ALA A 38 1.67 -1.84 -9.38
C ALA A 38 0.94 -2.66 -8.30
N LEU A 39 1.68 -3.20 -7.32
CA LEU A 39 1.06 -3.92 -6.22
C LEU A 39 0.31 -3.00 -5.25
N VAL A 40 0.87 -1.84 -4.93
CA VAL A 40 0.17 -0.82 -4.14
C VAL A 40 -1.12 -0.42 -4.84
N TRP A 41 -1.08 -0.18 -6.15
CA TRP A 41 -2.26 0.12 -6.94
C TRP A 41 -3.29 -1.02 -6.85
N CYS A 42 -2.90 -2.26 -7.15
CA CYS A 42 -3.82 -3.41 -7.08
C CYS A 42 -4.49 -3.57 -5.70
N ASP A 43 -3.74 -3.44 -4.61
CA ASP A 43 -4.25 -3.58 -3.24
C ASP A 43 -5.16 -2.40 -2.84
N MET A 44 -4.77 -1.18 -3.20
CA MET A 44 -5.43 0.05 -2.75
C MET A 44 -6.53 0.56 -3.68
N THR A 45 -6.73 -0.07 -4.85
CA THR A 45 -7.87 0.18 -5.75
C THR A 45 -8.85 -0.98 -5.81
N THR A 46 -8.75 -1.93 -4.88
CA THR A 46 -9.65 -3.09 -4.79
C THR A 46 -10.19 -3.24 -3.37
N THR A 47 -11.49 -3.45 -3.24
CA THR A 47 -12.15 -3.75 -1.98
C THR A 47 -11.83 -5.18 -1.51
N PRO A 48 -12.13 -5.59 -0.26
CA PRO A 48 -11.88 -6.96 0.20
C PRO A 48 -12.67 -8.00 -0.58
N ASP A 49 -13.80 -7.60 -1.17
CA ASP A 49 -14.67 -8.45 -1.98
C ASP A 49 -14.25 -8.49 -3.46
N GLY A 50 -13.19 -7.77 -3.84
CA GLY A 50 -12.67 -7.77 -5.21
C GLY A 50 -13.24 -6.67 -6.11
N GLU A 51 -14.15 -5.83 -5.60
CA GLU A 51 -14.74 -4.73 -6.38
C GLU A 51 -13.77 -3.54 -6.54
N PRO A 52 -13.79 -2.83 -7.68
CA PRO A 52 -12.99 -1.62 -7.87
C PRO A 52 -13.33 -0.51 -6.87
N THR A 53 -12.32 0.25 -6.45
CA THR A 53 -12.47 1.45 -5.60
C THR A 53 -11.35 2.45 -5.87
N THR A 54 -11.46 3.66 -5.31
CA THR A 54 -10.36 4.63 -5.32
C THR A 54 -9.49 4.49 -4.06
N THR A 55 -8.22 4.90 -4.17
CA THR A 55 -7.31 4.93 -3.00
C THR A 55 -7.85 5.80 -1.86
N ALA A 56 -8.57 6.88 -2.17
CA ALA A 56 -9.17 7.75 -1.16
C ALA A 56 -10.31 7.06 -0.40
N GLU A 57 -11.24 6.42 -1.11
CA GLU A 57 -12.32 5.65 -0.51
C GLU A 57 -11.79 4.48 0.30
N ARG A 58 -10.78 3.77 -0.23
CA ARG A 58 -10.15 2.63 0.45
C ARG A 58 -9.50 3.05 1.78
N ILE A 59 -8.76 4.15 1.80
CA ILE A 59 -8.12 4.66 3.03
C ILE A 59 -9.18 5.13 4.03
N ALA A 60 -10.22 5.84 3.57
CA ALA A 60 -11.33 6.26 4.43
C ALA A 60 -12.04 5.06 5.07
N GLU A 61 -12.29 4.01 4.29
CA GLU A 61 -12.89 2.75 4.73
C GLU A 61 -12.02 2.04 5.78
N ILE A 62 -10.71 1.89 5.53
CA ILE A 62 -9.77 1.31 6.50
C ILE A 62 -9.77 2.12 7.81
N CYS A 63 -9.71 3.45 7.72
CA CYS A 63 -9.76 4.32 8.90
C CYS A 63 -11.09 4.20 9.65
N GLN A 64 -12.22 4.04 8.96
CA GLN A 64 -13.53 3.82 9.57
C GLN A 64 -13.60 2.46 10.28
N ARG A 65 -13.07 1.40 9.65
CA ARG A 65 -13.11 0.03 10.16
C ARG A 65 -12.25 -0.17 11.41
N TYR A 66 -11.03 0.36 11.42
CA TYR A 66 -10.07 0.14 12.51
C TYR A 66 -9.97 1.31 13.49
N GLY A 67 -10.42 2.51 13.10
CA GLY A 67 -10.25 3.74 13.87
C GLY A 67 -8.87 4.38 13.69
N THR A 68 -8.83 5.71 13.63
CA THR A 68 -7.62 6.51 13.34
C THR A 68 -6.50 6.35 14.36
N HIS A 69 -6.83 6.03 15.61
CA HIS A 69 -5.86 5.82 16.69
C HIS A 69 -5.37 4.37 16.80
N SER A 70 -5.95 3.44 16.06
CA SER A 70 -5.45 2.06 16.01
C SER A 70 -4.09 2.02 15.32
N LEU A 71 -3.37 0.91 15.48
CA LEU A 71 -2.12 0.64 14.76
C LEU A 71 -2.32 0.80 13.25
N ILE A 72 -3.37 0.18 12.71
CA ILE A 72 -3.70 0.23 11.28
C ILE A 72 -4.05 1.66 10.85
N GLY A 73 -4.86 2.38 11.65
CA GLY A 73 -5.25 3.76 11.38
C GLY A 73 -4.06 4.72 11.33
N ARG A 74 -3.09 4.59 12.25
CA ARG A 74 -1.87 5.40 12.25
C ARG A 74 -0.97 5.07 11.07
N PHE A 75 -0.72 3.79 10.83
CA PHE A 75 0.07 3.32 9.70
C PHE A 75 -0.50 3.79 8.36
N ILE A 76 -1.80 3.55 8.10
CA ILE A 76 -2.41 3.90 6.81
C ILE A 76 -2.45 5.41 6.59
N SER A 77 -2.63 6.18 7.66
CA SER A 77 -2.58 7.65 7.59
C SER A 77 -1.17 8.15 7.23
N ARG A 78 -0.12 7.51 7.75
CA ARG A 78 1.27 7.81 7.40
C ARG A 78 1.61 7.41 5.96
N ALA A 79 1.08 6.27 5.50
CA ALA A 79 1.33 5.74 4.15
C ALA A 79 0.51 6.45 3.05
N SER A 80 -0.64 7.04 3.40
CA SER A 80 -1.62 7.61 2.48
C SER A 80 -1.02 8.50 1.37
N PRO A 81 -0.13 9.48 1.65
CA PRO A 81 0.43 10.32 0.60
C PRO A 81 1.22 9.53 -0.45
N GLU A 82 1.95 8.50 -0.04
CA GLU A 82 2.75 7.68 -0.95
C GLU A 82 1.89 6.66 -1.69
N ILE A 83 0.83 6.13 -1.05
CA ILE A 83 -0.19 5.31 -1.71
C ILE A 83 -0.83 6.07 -2.87
N HIS A 84 -1.24 7.32 -2.65
CA HIS A 84 -1.84 8.15 -3.70
C HIS A 84 -0.87 8.44 -4.85
N LYS A 85 0.43 8.62 -4.57
CA LYS A 85 1.46 8.84 -5.59
C LYS A 85 1.70 7.58 -6.42
N ALA A 86 1.88 6.44 -5.75
CA ALA A 86 2.08 5.15 -6.41
C ALA A 86 0.90 4.82 -7.34
N ALA A 87 -0.33 4.97 -6.85
CA ALA A 87 -1.51 4.69 -7.65
C ALA A 87 -1.60 5.60 -8.88
N ARG A 88 -1.33 6.91 -8.71
CA ARG A 88 -1.35 7.86 -9.83
C ARG A 88 -0.32 7.53 -10.90
N ARG A 89 0.89 7.11 -10.53
CA ARG A 89 1.92 6.69 -11.50
C ARG A 89 1.44 5.52 -12.36
N ILE A 90 0.71 4.57 -11.76
CA ILE A 90 0.13 3.45 -12.49
C ILE A 90 -1.05 3.89 -13.38
N ASP A 91 -1.93 4.76 -12.89
CA ASP A 91 -3.02 5.31 -13.71
C ASP A 91 -2.49 6.05 -14.95
N GLU A 92 -1.43 6.86 -14.79
CA GLU A 92 -0.75 7.56 -15.88
C GLU A 92 -0.08 6.57 -16.87
N ALA A 93 0.56 5.53 -16.36
CA ALA A 93 1.17 4.48 -17.20
C ALA A 93 0.12 3.71 -18.01
N LEU A 94 -1.03 3.40 -17.41
CA LEU A 94 -2.14 2.72 -18.09
C LEU A 94 -2.80 3.61 -19.16
N ALA A 95 -2.90 4.92 -18.92
CA ALA A 95 -3.42 5.86 -19.91
C ALA A 95 -2.53 5.98 -21.17
N THR A 96 -1.22 5.78 -21.01
CA THR A 96 -0.25 5.82 -22.12
C THR A 96 -0.09 4.48 -22.83
N HIS A 97 -0.51 3.38 -22.20
CA HIS A 97 -0.52 2.03 -22.75
C HIS A 97 -1.94 1.42 -22.63
N PRO A 98 -2.93 2.00 -23.34
CA PRO A 98 -4.28 1.46 -23.32
C PRO A 98 -4.26 0.00 -23.78
N ARG A 99 -5.08 -0.83 -23.12
CA ARG A 99 -5.25 -2.25 -23.46
C ARG A 99 -5.74 -2.45 -24.89
#